data_AF-A0A8I2ZNK3-F1
#
_entry.id   AF-A0A8I2ZNK3-F1
#
_cell.length_a   1.000
_cell.length_b   1.000
_cell.length_c   1.000
_cell.angle_alpha   90.00
_cell.angle_beta   90.00
_cell.angle_gamma   90.00
#
_symmetry.space_group_name_H-M   'P 1'
#
loop_
_entity.id
_entity.type
_entity.pdbx_description
1 polymer ?
#
loop_
_entity_poly.entity_id
_entity_poly.type
_entity_poly.pdbx_seq_one_letter_code
_entity_poly.pdbx_strand_id
1 'polypeptide(L)'
;MSADLGASDLSFVAFQYQLHGVVTNAMIMATIFRGIIVGEYFYFENWFFETLDGAHERFSFYSIYGFAAIMPQIWTLQTQYLARYPVDLSNAMTIAVTTAFAAGNIAPSYYTQDGGE
;
A
#
# COMPACT_ATOMS: atom_id res chain seq x y z
N MET A 1 15.71 -16.69 -3.61
CA MET A 1 15.09 -15.78 -2.63
C MET A 1 14.22 -14.83 -3.43
N SER A 2 13.03 -15.30 -3.81
CA SER A 2 12.21 -14.71 -4.86
C SER A 2 10.79 -14.48 -4.34
N ALA A 3 10.33 -13.23 -4.43
CA ALA A 3 8.91 -12.86 -4.55
C ALA A 3 7.98 -12.93 -3.31
N ASP A 4 8.48 -12.88 -2.07
CA ASP A 4 7.57 -12.87 -0.91
C ASP A 4 6.91 -11.52 -0.58
N LEU A 5 7.33 -10.41 -1.20
CA LEU A 5 6.69 -9.10 -0.97
C LEU A 5 5.35 -8.94 -1.72
N GLY A 6 5.09 -9.74 -2.75
CA GLY A 6 3.78 -9.77 -3.45
C GLY A 6 2.80 -10.79 -2.86
N ALA A 7 3.25 -11.63 -1.91
CA ALA A 7 2.50 -12.80 -1.48
C ALA A 7 1.30 -12.46 -0.60
N SER A 8 1.36 -11.44 0.25
CA SER A 8 0.28 -11.20 1.22
C SER A 8 -1.05 -10.82 0.55
N ASP A 9 -1.06 -9.78 -0.29
CA ASP A 9 -2.30 -9.31 -0.90
C ASP A 9 -2.84 -10.29 -1.96
N LEU A 10 -1.96 -10.88 -2.78
CA LEU A 10 -2.36 -11.90 -3.74
C LEU A 10 -2.86 -13.18 -3.06
N SER A 11 -2.30 -13.55 -1.90
CA SER A 11 -2.82 -14.66 -1.11
C SER A 11 -4.20 -14.37 -0.55
N PHE A 12 -4.50 -13.12 -0.13
CA PHE A 12 -5.84 -12.75 0.32
C PHE A 12 -6.86 -12.71 -0.83
N VAL A 13 -6.43 -12.31 -2.03
CA VAL A 13 -7.24 -12.40 -3.26
C VAL A 13 -7.56 -13.86 -3.58
N ALA A 14 -6.56 -14.75 -3.56
CA ALA A 14 -6.75 -16.18 -3.78
C ALA A 14 -7.64 -16.81 -2.70
N PHE A 15 -7.50 -16.37 -1.44
CA PHE A 15 -8.33 -16.80 -0.32
C PHE A 15 -9.79 -16.38 -0.48
N GLN A 16 -10.06 -15.14 -0.92
CA GLN A 16 -11.42 -14.69 -1.22
C GLN A 16 -12.03 -15.50 -2.37
N TYR A 17 -11.24 -15.79 -3.43
CA TYR A 17 -11.69 -16.63 -4.53
C TYR A 17 -12.02 -18.06 -4.09
N GLN A 18 -11.23 -18.64 -3.18
CA GLN A 18 -11.49 -19.97 -2.65
C GLN A 18 -12.73 -20.02 -1.75
N LEU A 19 -12.99 -18.97 -0.95
CA LEU A 19 -14.13 -18.96 -0.02
C LEU A 19 -15.46 -18.60 -0.69
N HIS A 20 -15.44 -17.63 -1.60
CA HIS A 20 -16.66 -17.02 -2.15
C HIS A 20 -16.84 -17.28 -3.65
N GLY A 21 -15.84 -17.84 -4.34
CA GLY A 21 -15.88 -18.12 -5.78
C GLY A 21 -15.83 -16.87 -6.68
N VAL A 22 -15.74 -15.67 -6.09
CA VAL A 22 -15.74 -14.38 -6.77
C VAL A 22 -14.75 -13.45 -6.07
N VAL A 23 -14.00 -12.67 -6.85
CA VAL A 23 -13.15 -11.59 -6.33
C VAL A 23 -13.91 -10.27 -6.48
N THR A 24 -14.07 -9.56 -5.37
CA THR A 24 -14.80 -8.27 -5.33
C THR A 24 -14.02 -7.13 -5.99
N ASN A 25 -14.72 -6.16 -6.57
CA ASN A 25 -14.09 -4.99 -7.21
C ASN A 25 -13.21 -4.19 -6.22
N ALA A 26 -13.64 -4.07 -4.96
CA ALA A 26 -12.86 -3.40 -3.93
C ALA A 26 -11.54 -4.11 -3.61
N MET A 27 -11.49 -5.45 -3.71
CA MET A 27 -10.28 -6.21 -3.43
C MET A 27 -9.22 -5.94 -4.49
N ILE A 28 -9.61 -5.96 -5.76
CA ILE A 28 -8.72 -5.65 -6.88
C ILE A 28 -8.18 -4.23 -6.75
N MET A 29 -9.04 -3.25 -6.47
CA MET A 29 -8.62 -1.85 -6.29
C MET A 29 -7.64 -1.67 -5.12
N ALA A 30 -7.91 -2.29 -3.98
CA ALA A 30 -7.03 -2.22 -2.82
C ALA A 30 -5.63 -2.78 -3.11
N THR A 31 -5.55 -3.91 -3.83
CA THR A 31 -4.28 -4.51 -4.25
C THR A 31 -3.53 -3.60 -5.24
N ILE A 32 -4.24 -3.00 -6.21
CA ILE A 32 -3.62 -2.10 -7.19
C ILE A 32 -3.09 -0.83 -6.51
N PHE A 33 -3.86 -0.17 -5.66
CA PHE A 33 -3.41 1.04 -4.96
C PHE A 33 -2.20 0.76 -4.07
N ARG A 34 -2.18 -0.40 -3.40
CA ARG A 34 -1.01 -0.78 -2.61
C ARG A 34 0.22 -1.02 -3.47
N GLY A 35 0.05 -1.67 -4.63
CA GLY A 35 1.13 -1.84 -5.61
C GLY A 35 1.70 -0.51 -6.11
N ILE A 36 0.84 0.49 -6.36
CA ILE A 36 1.27 1.84 -6.78
C ILE A 36 2.09 2.52 -5.68
N ILE A 37 1.58 2.57 -4.44
CA ILE A 37 2.28 3.19 -3.30
C ILE A 37 3.66 2.55 -3.08
N VAL A 38 3.74 1.21 -3.14
CA VAL A 38 5.01 0.48 -2.99
C VAL A 38 5.95 0.79 -4.16
N GLY A 39 5.43 0.86 -5.39
CA GLY A 39 6.23 1.24 -6.56
C GLY A 39 6.78 2.66 -6.47
N GLU A 40 5.97 3.62 -6.05
CA GLU A 40 6.39 5.02 -5.84
C GLU A 40 7.44 5.13 -4.74
N TYR A 41 7.30 4.37 -3.65
CA TYR A 41 8.29 4.32 -2.58
C TYR A 41 9.69 3.94 -3.12
N PHE A 42 9.78 2.92 -3.97
CA PHE A 42 11.06 2.54 -4.59
C PHE A 42 11.55 3.57 -5.61
N TYR A 43 10.65 4.30 -6.29
CA TYR A 43 11.05 5.35 -7.21
C TYR A 43 11.69 6.55 -6.50
N PHE A 44 11.18 6.92 -5.32
CA PHE A 44 11.68 8.02 -4.50
C PHE A 44 12.59 7.56 -3.35
N GLU A 45 13.23 6.38 -3.47
CA GLU A 45 14.03 5.77 -2.40
C GLU A 45 15.14 6.69 -1.86
N ASN A 46 15.71 7.55 -2.70
CA ASN A 46 16.77 8.49 -2.26
C ASN A 46 16.31 9.42 -1.13
N TRP A 47 15.04 9.81 -1.12
CA TRP A 47 14.47 10.67 -0.06
C TRP A 47 14.29 9.95 1.27
N PHE A 48 14.26 8.61 1.27
CA PHE A 48 14.12 7.84 2.50
C PHE A 48 15.30 8.09 3.45
N PHE A 49 16.52 8.24 2.93
CA PHE A 49 17.72 8.48 3.73
C PHE A 49 17.79 9.90 4.32
N GLU A 50 17.05 10.84 3.75
CA GLU A 50 16.95 12.22 4.23
C GLU A 50 15.86 12.38 5.32
N THR A 51 15.04 11.35 5.53
CA THR A 51 14.05 11.37 6.60
C THR A 51 14.71 11.30 7.99
N LEU A 52 13.97 11.79 8.99
CA LEU A 52 14.39 11.82 10.40
C LEU A 52 14.97 10.46 10.87
N ASP A 53 14.33 9.36 10.45
CA ASP A 53 14.65 7.98 10.82
C ASP A 53 16.00 7.52 10.21
N GLY A 54 16.33 7.98 9.00
CA GLY A 54 17.59 7.68 8.33
C GLY A 54 18.78 8.53 8.80
N ALA A 55 18.53 9.80 9.12
CA ALA A 55 19.59 10.77 9.41
C ALA A 55 19.90 10.94 10.91
N HIS A 56 18.94 10.74 11.81
CA HIS A 56 19.08 11.14 13.22
C HIS A 56 18.92 9.99 14.22
N GLU A 57 18.34 8.85 13.84
CA GLU A 57 18.05 7.75 14.76
C GLU A 57 19.06 6.59 14.64
N ARG A 58 19.43 6.01 15.79
CA ARG A 58 20.29 4.81 15.84
C ARG A 58 19.44 3.58 15.62
N PHE A 59 19.77 2.82 14.58
CA PHE A 59 19.08 1.58 14.24
C PHE A 59 19.02 0.61 15.44
N SER A 60 17.81 0.46 15.98
CA SER A 60 17.52 -0.33 17.18
C SER A 60 16.41 -1.34 16.90
N PHE A 61 16.14 -2.22 17.86
CA PHE A 61 15.07 -3.21 17.75
C PHE A 61 13.71 -2.59 17.36
N TYR A 62 13.42 -1.38 17.83
CA TYR A 62 12.20 -0.66 17.48
C TYR A 62 12.06 -0.40 15.98
N SER A 63 13.09 0.15 15.33
CA SER A 63 13.07 0.41 13.88
C SER A 63 12.93 -0.90 13.09
N ILE A 64 13.66 -1.96 13.47
CA ILE A 64 13.56 -3.27 12.79
C ILE A 64 12.15 -3.85 12.94
N TYR A 65 11.61 -3.86 14.16
CA TYR A 65 10.30 -4.43 14.44
C TYR A 65 9.16 -3.64 13.78
N GLY A 66 9.28 -2.31 13.74
CA GLY A 66 8.35 -1.41 13.06
C GLY A 66 8.23 -1.73 11.57
N PHE A 67 9.34 -1.71 10.84
CA PHE A 67 9.34 -1.96 9.40
C PHE A 67 9.08 -3.43 9.05
N ALA A 68 9.62 -4.39 9.79
CA ALA A 68 9.56 -5.81 9.42
C ALA A 68 8.28 -6.53 9.86
N ALA A 69 7.69 -6.17 11.00
CA ALA A 69 6.54 -6.89 11.57
C ALA A 69 5.26 -6.05 11.52
N ILE A 70 5.29 -4.87 12.14
CA ILE A 70 4.09 -4.05 12.33
C ILE A 70 3.57 -3.49 11.00
N MET A 71 4.46 -2.91 10.19
CA MET A 71 4.09 -2.27 8.94
C MET A 71 3.34 -3.22 7.97
N PRO A 72 3.86 -4.40 7.60
CA PRO A 72 3.14 -5.31 6.70
C PRO A 72 1.82 -5.83 7.30
N GLN A 73 1.74 -5.99 8.62
CA GLN A 73 0.51 -6.46 9.29
C GLN A 73 -0.60 -5.41 9.29
N ILE A 74 -0.28 -4.16 9.59
CA ILE A 74 -1.26 -3.06 9.58
C ILE A 74 -1.68 -2.74 8.14
N TRP A 75 -0.72 -2.73 7.21
CA TRP A 75 -1.01 -2.38 5.82
C TRP A 75 -1.91 -3.41 5.15
N THR A 76 -1.73 -4.70 5.43
CA THR A 76 -2.58 -5.77 4.86
C THR A 76 -3.94 -5.94 5.54
N LEU A 77 -4.23 -5.19 6.61
CA LEU A 77 -5.47 -5.34 7.38
C LEU A 77 -6.74 -5.11 6.53
N GLN A 78 -6.68 -4.18 5.57
CA GLN A 78 -7.80 -3.87 4.68
C GLN A 78 -8.14 -5.07 3.77
N THR A 79 -7.13 -5.71 3.19
CA THR A 79 -7.30 -6.88 2.31
C THR A 79 -7.67 -8.12 3.11
N GLN A 80 -7.17 -8.26 4.34
CA GLN A 80 -7.62 -9.30 5.29
C GLN A 80 -9.10 -9.17 5.66
N TYR A 81 -9.56 -7.96 5.99
CA TYR A 81 -10.96 -7.70 6.32
C TYR A 81 -11.86 -8.03 5.13
N LEU A 82 -11.51 -7.51 3.96
CA LEU A 82 -12.29 -7.67 2.74
C LEU A 82 -12.29 -9.14 2.25
N ALA A 83 -11.26 -9.92 2.56
CA ALA A 83 -11.21 -11.34 2.21
C ALA A 83 -12.28 -12.16 2.94
N ARG A 84 -12.70 -11.75 4.13
CA ARG A 84 -13.77 -12.40 4.91
C ARG A 84 -15.14 -11.78 4.66
N TYR A 85 -15.19 -10.49 4.37
CA TYR A 85 -16.43 -9.75 4.11
C TYR A 85 -16.39 -9.19 2.69
N PRO A 86 -16.91 -9.92 1.69
CA PRO A 86 -16.97 -9.43 0.32
C PRO A 86 -17.90 -8.21 0.27
N VAL A 87 -17.35 -7.06 -0.09
CA VAL A 87 -18.10 -5.82 -0.29
C VAL A 87 -18.00 -5.43 -1.76
N ASP A 88 -19.14 -5.39 -2.44
CA ASP A 88 -19.23 -4.86 -3.79
C ASP A 88 -19.45 -3.35 -3.73
N LEU A 89 -18.48 -2.59 -4.24
CA LEU A 89 -18.61 -1.14 -4.39
C LEU A 89 -19.44 -0.83 -5.64
N SER A 90 -20.36 0.12 -5.49
CA SER A 90 -21.02 0.72 -6.65
C SER A 90 -20.02 1.51 -7.50
N ASN A 91 -20.27 1.59 -8.81
CA ASN A 91 -19.39 2.30 -9.75
C ASN A 91 -19.08 3.74 -9.31
N ALA A 92 -20.05 4.42 -8.68
CA ALA A 92 -19.87 5.78 -8.16
C ALA A 92 -18.83 5.84 -7.02
N MET A 93 -18.84 4.87 -6.11
CA MET A 93 -17.87 4.80 -5.02
C MET A 93 -16.48 4.41 -5.51
N THR A 94 -16.40 3.51 -6.48
CA THR A 94 -15.13 3.16 -7.15
C THR A 94 -14.47 4.38 -7.78
N ILE A 95 -15.26 5.21 -8.48
CA ILE A 95 -14.76 6.45 -9.08
C ILE A 95 -14.30 7.42 -7.99
N ALA A 96 -15.12 7.65 -6.95
CA ALA A 96 -14.79 8.56 -5.86
C ALA A 96 -13.47 8.19 -5.17
N VAL A 97 -13.29 6.91 -4.81
CA VAL A 97 -12.06 6.43 -4.16
C VAL A 97 -10.85 6.58 -5.09
N THR A 98 -11.01 6.26 -6.37
CA THR A 98 -9.92 6.40 -7.35
C THR A 98 -9.53 7.87 -7.54
N THR A 99 -10.50 8.79 -7.60
CA THR A 99 -10.22 10.22 -7.70
C THR A 99 -9.56 10.78 -6.45
N ALA A 100 -9.95 10.31 -5.26
CA ALA A 100 -9.31 10.70 -4.01
C ALA A 100 -7.86 10.20 -3.95
N PHE A 101 -7.62 8.96 -4.38
CA PHE A 101 -6.27 8.39 -4.50
C PHE A 101 -5.42 9.22 -5.47
N ALA A 102 -5.92 9.47 -6.68
CA ALA A 102 -5.22 10.26 -7.69
C ALA A 102 -4.90 11.69 -7.19
N ALA A 103 -5.85 12.37 -6.54
CA ALA A 103 -5.63 13.69 -5.95
C ALA A 103 -4.54 13.67 -4.88
N GLY A 104 -4.51 12.64 -4.02
CA GLY A 104 -3.48 12.45 -3.00
C GLY A 104 -2.09 12.15 -3.58
N ASN A 105 -2.01 11.51 -4.75
CA ASN A 105 -0.77 11.20 -5.46
C ASN A 105 -0.20 12.42 -6.21
N ILE A 106 -1.07 13.30 -6.68
CA ILE A 106 -0.70 14.51 -7.45
C ILE A 106 -0.24 15.65 -6.52
N ALA A 107 -0.75 15.75 -5.29
CA ALA A 107 -0.36 16.83 -4.37
C ALA A 107 1.15 16.85 -3.98
N PRO A 108 1.81 15.72 -3.66
CA PRO A 108 3.23 15.69 -3.32
C PRO A 108 4.17 15.96 -4.50
N SER A 109 3.77 15.62 -5.72
CA SER A 109 4.59 15.84 -6.92
C SER A 109 4.77 17.33 -7.24
N TYR A 110 3.85 18.20 -6.83
CA TYR A 110 4.02 19.65 -6.95
C TYR A 110 5.09 20.22 -6.01
N TYR A 111 5.18 19.76 -4.77
CA TYR A 111 6.19 20.25 -3.82
C TYR A 111 7.62 19.79 -4.17
N THR A 112 7.74 18.70 -4.93
CA THR A 112 9.04 18.17 -5.35
C THR A 112 9.66 18.98 -6.49
N GLN A 113 8.89 19.77 -7.26
CA GLN A 113 9.43 20.60 -8.34
C GLN A 113 9.99 21.95 -7.88
N ASP A 114 9.50 22.52 -6.77
CA ASP A 114 9.94 23.84 -6.27
C ASP A 114 11.14 23.77 -5.29
N GLY A 115 11.61 22.58 -4.92
CA GLY A 115 12.73 22.39 -4.00
C GLY A 115 14.12 22.30 -4.66
N GLY A 116 14.20 22.56 -5.96
CA GLY A 116 15.44 22.52 -6.74
C GLY A 116 16.08 23.89 -6.93
N GLU A 117 16.59 24.49 -5.85
CA GLU A 117 17.70 25.46 -5.88
C GLU A 117 18.82 25.00 -4.95
#